data_AF-A0A3B8YFP2-F1
#
_entry.id   AF-A0A3B8YFP2-F1
#
_cell.length_a   1.000
_cell.length_b   1.000
_cell.length_c   1.000
_cell.angle_alpha   90.00
_cell.angle_beta   90.00
_cell.angle_gamma   90.00
#
_symmetry.space_group_name_H-M   'P 1'
#
loop_
_entity.id
_entity.type
_entity.pdbx_description
1 polymer ?
#
loop_
_entity_poly.entity_id
_entity_poly.type
_entity_poly.pdbx_seq_one_letter_code
_entity_poly.pdbx_strand_id
1 'polypeptide(L)'
;PRTLDWTATTVEKQGFRHFMLKEIYEQPSVVRSCLETYLQPNWHSQNNADISPIDLGLAAQLCHNVDYIQIVACGTSWNASMVGKYLLEQVAGIPTMVQYASEFRYSPAPMMANTLTIGVTQSGETADTLAALEMEKQRKMGLESPYDARILGITNRPESTLAHMVDRIINTQAGIEIGVAATKSFTAQLMGFYFLALELAYRRKHLALDKLEGLIKGLREIPAQIELILEKQEKQIEELAHEFGDTQDFIFLGRGINFPIALEGALKLKEISY
;
A
#
# COMPACT_ATOMS: atom_id res chain seq x y z
N PRO A 1 17.82 -6.90 25.43
CA PRO A 1 16.99 -7.99 24.83
C PRO A 1 15.51 -7.59 24.82
N ARG A 2 14.92 -7.48 23.62
CA ARG A 2 13.48 -7.23 23.47
C ARG A 2 12.83 -8.56 23.10
N THR A 3 11.92 -9.03 23.94
CA THR A 3 11.15 -10.25 23.66
C THR A 3 10.11 -9.90 22.60
N LEU A 4 10.20 -10.55 21.44
CA LEU A 4 9.16 -10.45 20.42
C LEU A 4 8.05 -11.43 20.81
N ASP A 5 6.81 -10.93 20.92
CA ASP A 5 5.62 -11.75 21.17
C ASP A 5 5.25 -12.54 19.91
N TRP A 6 6.07 -13.53 19.55
CA TRP A 6 5.75 -14.50 18.51
C TRP A 6 4.98 -15.66 19.13
N THR A 7 3.70 -15.78 18.83
CA THR A 7 2.96 -17.02 19.06
C THR A 7 3.24 -17.98 17.91
N ALA A 8 3.70 -19.20 18.22
CA ALA A 8 4.05 -20.24 17.24
C ALA A 8 2.91 -20.54 16.25
N THR A 9 1.65 -20.36 16.67
CA THR A 9 0.44 -20.51 15.85
C THR A 9 0.34 -19.55 14.66
N THR A 10 1.03 -18.40 14.69
CA THR A 10 1.02 -17.41 13.60
C THR A 10 1.85 -17.88 12.39
N VAL A 11 2.83 -18.75 12.62
CA VAL A 11 3.80 -19.25 11.61
C VAL A 11 3.38 -20.63 11.05
N GLU A 12 2.30 -21.22 11.54
CA GLU A 12 1.79 -22.50 11.04
C GLU A 12 0.93 -22.33 9.80
N LYS A 13 0.87 -23.37 8.95
CA LYS A 13 0.01 -23.39 7.76
C LYS A 13 -1.49 -23.51 8.07
N GLN A 14 -1.87 -23.78 9.33
CA GLN A 14 -3.27 -23.83 9.79
C GLN A 14 -4.20 -24.67 8.90
N GLY A 15 -3.71 -25.81 8.39
CA GLY A 15 -4.48 -26.71 7.52
C GLY A 15 -4.36 -26.43 6.01
N PHE A 16 -3.76 -25.33 5.58
CA PHE A 16 -3.48 -25.05 4.17
C PHE A 16 -2.26 -25.82 3.64
N ARG A 17 -2.28 -26.16 2.35
CA ARG A 17 -1.16 -26.88 1.70
C ARG A 17 0.10 -26.02 1.56
N HIS A 18 -0.09 -24.73 1.24
CA HIS A 18 0.97 -23.76 0.98
C HIS A 18 0.76 -22.48 1.80
N PHE A 19 1.86 -21.81 2.18
CA PHE A 19 1.79 -20.50 2.85
C PHE A 19 1.10 -19.45 1.99
N MET A 20 1.42 -19.38 0.69
CA MET A 20 0.78 -18.45 -0.24
C MET A 20 -0.74 -18.63 -0.28
N LEU A 21 -1.23 -19.89 -0.25
CA LEU A 21 -2.67 -20.16 -0.19
C LEU A 21 -3.28 -19.64 1.12
N LYS A 22 -2.66 -19.97 2.27
CA LYS A 22 -3.08 -19.41 3.57
C LYS A 22 -3.15 -17.89 3.52
N GLU A 23 -2.12 -17.24 2.99
CA GLU A 23 -1.97 -15.79 2.95
C GLU A 23 -3.02 -15.13 2.03
N ILE A 24 -3.41 -15.78 0.92
CA ILE A 24 -4.55 -15.36 0.09
C ILE A 24 -5.85 -15.37 0.91
N TYR A 25 -6.08 -16.42 1.71
CA TYR A 25 -7.29 -16.56 2.54
C TYR A 25 -7.28 -15.65 3.78
N GLU A 26 -6.11 -15.15 4.20
CA GLU A 26 -5.98 -14.20 5.31
C GLU A 26 -6.32 -12.76 4.91
N GLN A 27 -6.41 -12.44 3.61
CA GLN A 27 -6.66 -11.08 3.11
C GLN A 27 -7.89 -10.39 3.74
N PRO A 28 -9.06 -11.02 3.92
CA PRO A 28 -10.19 -10.40 4.61
C PRO A 28 -9.86 -9.94 6.03
N SER A 29 -9.13 -10.78 6.78
CA SER A 29 -8.70 -10.47 8.16
C SER A 29 -7.71 -9.31 8.17
N VAL A 30 -6.75 -9.30 7.25
CA VAL A 30 -5.79 -8.20 7.09
C VAL A 30 -6.49 -6.87 6.82
N VAL A 31 -7.49 -6.86 5.92
CA VAL A 31 -8.27 -5.64 5.63
C VAL A 31 -9.08 -5.20 6.86
N ARG A 32 -9.64 -6.12 7.64
CA ARG A 32 -10.30 -5.78 8.92
C ARG A 32 -9.33 -5.14 9.91
N SER A 33 -8.16 -5.73 10.13
CA SER A 33 -7.13 -5.17 11.02
C SER A 33 -6.68 -3.78 10.56
N CYS A 34 -6.55 -3.57 9.25
CA CYS A 34 -6.29 -2.26 8.66
C CYS A 34 -7.38 -1.24 9.03
N LEU A 35 -8.65 -1.60 8.83
CA LEU A 35 -9.80 -0.74 9.15
C LEU A 35 -9.87 -0.45 10.66
N GLU A 36 -9.75 -1.46 11.51
CA GLU A 36 -9.77 -1.30 12.97
C GLU A 36 -8.64 -0.41 13.48
N THR A 37 -7.46 -0.50 12.84
CA THR A 37 -6.29 0.29 13.25
C THR A 37 -6.40 1.75 12.84
N TYR A 38 -6.89 2.02 11.62
CA TYR A 38 -6.75 3.33 10.99
C TYR A 38 -8.05 4.10 10.80
N LEU A 39 -9.21 3.45 10.83
CA LEU A 39 -10.50 4.12 10.68
C LEU A 39 -11.08 4.47 12.05
N GLN A 40 -11.55 5.71 12.19
CA GLN A 40 -12.28 6.14 13.37
C GLN A 40 -13.63 5.38 13.47
N PRO A 41 -13.86 4.55 14.51
CA PRO A 41 -14.96 3.58 14.55
C PRO A 41 -16.36 4.17 14.34
N ASN A 42 -16.59 5.40 14.83
CA ASN A 42 -17.89 6.07 14.82
C ASN A 42 -17.90 7.37 14.01
N TRP A 43 -16.96 7.52 13.06
CA TRP A 43 -16.91 8.74 12.27
C TRP A 43 -18.10 8.84 11.30
N HIS A 44 -18.78 9.98 11.37
CA HIS A 44 -19.83 10.38 10.45
C HIS A 44 -19.65 11.85 10.05
N SER A 45 -19.93 12.16 8.79
CA SER A 45 -19.77 13.51 8.21
C SER A 45 -20.52 14.58 9.01
N GLN A 46 -21.70 14.27 9.55
CA GLN A 46 -22.55 15.22 10.28
C GLN A 46 -22.14 15.45 11.73
N ASN A 47 -21.52 14.45 12.39
CA ASN A 47 -21.24 14.47 13.82
C ASN A 47 -19.76 14.73 14.14
N ASN A 48 -18.86 14.42 13.21
CA ASN A 48 -17.41 14.44 13.41
C ASN A 48 -16.67 15.18 12.29
N ALA A 49 -17.31 16.19 11.71
CA ALA A 49 -16.80 16.95 10.57
C ALA A 49 -15.40 17.57 10.78
N ASP A 50 -15.05 17.90 12.02
CA ASP A 50 -13.78 18.54 12.38
C ASP A 50 -12.66 17.55 12.74
N ILE A 51 -12.95 16.25 12.75
CA ILE A 51 -11.98 15.18 13.02
C ILE A 51 -11.78 14.39 11.73
N SER A 52 -10.53 14.03 11.42
CA SER A 52 -10.29 13.16 10.26
C SER A 52 -10.95 11.79 10.46
N PRO A 53 -11.58 11.20 9.43
CA PRO A 53 -12.03 9.81 9.50
C PRO A 53 -10.88 8.82 9.66
N ILE A 54 -9.67 9.18 9.26
CA ILE A 54 -8.49 8.31 9.24
C ILE A 54 -7.48 8.81 10.27
N ASP A 55 -6.90 7.91 11.06
CA ASP A 55 -5.80 8.22 11.96
C ASP A 55 -4.53 7.45 11.61
N LEU A 56 -3.72 8.02 10.73
CA LEU A 56 -2.39 7.50 10.39
C LEU A 56 -1.30 7.97 11.36
N GLY A 57 -1.62 8.84 12.34
CA GLY A 57 -0.64 9.50 13.19
C GLY A 57 0.40 10.32 12.42
N LEU A 58 0.01 10.90 11.27
CA LEU A 58 0.92 11.72 10.46
C LEU A 58 1.06 13.12 11.07
N ALA A 59 2.30 13.55 11.25
CA ALA A 59 2.61 14.92 11.68
C ALA A 59 2.00 15.94 10.73
N ALA A 60 1.46 17.04 11.26
CA ALA A 60 0.84 18.10 10.46
C ALA A 60 1.80 18.62 9.36
N GLN A 61 3.07 18.78 9.69
CA GLN A 61 4.13 19.25 8.79
C GLN A 61 4.34 18.35 7.58
N LEU A 62 4.25 17.03 7.73
CA LEU A 62 4.46 16.06 6.65
C LEU A 62 3.40 16.20 5.54
N CYS A 63 2.17 16.55 5.93
CA CYS A 63 1.02 16.63 5.02
C CYS A 63 0.63 18.07 4.65
N HIS A 64 1.22 19.08 5.29
CA HIS A 64 0.87 20.48 5.06
C HIS A 64 1.35 20.95 3.68
N ASN A 65 0.47 21.59 2.92
CA ASN A 65 0.74 22.15 1.58
C ASN A 65 1.43 21.18 0.60
N VAL A 66 1.21 19.86 0.71
CA VAL A 66 1.78 18.90 -0.26
C VAL A 66 1.21 19.18 -1.64
N ASP A 67 2.07 19.58 -2.58
CA ASP A 67 1.68 19.93 -3.95
C ASP A 67 2.03 18.82 -4.95
N TYR A 68 2.93 17.92 -4.56
CA TYR A 68 3.38 16.80 -5.39
C TYR A 68 3.73 15.59 -4.54
N ILE A 69 3.44 14.39 -5.04
CA ILE A 69 3.84 13.13 -4.41
C ILE A 69 4.75 12.34 -5.34
N GLN A 70 5.87 11.88 -4.80
CA GLN A 70 6.81 11.00 -5.49
C GLN A 70 6.91 9.68 -4.75
N ILE A 71 6.67 8.56 -5.42
CA ILE A 71 6.68 7.23 -4.83
C ILE A 71 7.80 6.40 -5.45
N VAL A 72 8.61 5.76 -4.61
CA VAL A 72 9.68 4.84 -5.01
C VAL A 72 9.46 3.45 -4.42
N ALA A 73 9.48 2.44 -5.28
CA ALA A 73 9.23 1.05 -4.89
C ALA A 73 9.78 0.07 -5.94
N CYS A 74 9.71 -1.23 -5.65
CA CYS A 74 10.11 -2.31 -6.54
C CYS A 74 9.01 -3.41 -6.60
N GLY A 75 8.94 -4.14 -7.72
CA GLY A 75 8.09 -5.34 -7.86
C GLY A 75 6.61 -5.10 -7.52
N THR A 76 5.99 -6.02 -6.79
CA THR A 76 4.60 -5.92 -6.31
C THR A 76 4.32 -4.60 -5.56
N SER A 77 5.28 -4.08 -4.77
CA SER A 77 5.10 -2.79 -4.08
C SER A 77 5.06 -1.59 -5.03
N TRP A 78 5.72 -1.70 -6.19
CA TRP A 78 5.58 -0.72 -7.28
C TRP A 78 4.20 -0.82 -7.94
N ASN A 79 3.69 -2.04 -8.19
CA ASN A 79 2.32 -2.23 -8.69
C ASN A 79 1.27 -1.63 -7.72
N ALA A 80 1.44 -1.83 -6.41
CA ALA A 80 0.57 -1.23 -5.39
C ALA A 80 0.65 0.30 -5.42
N SER A 81 1.85 0.85 -5.57
CA SER A 81 2.10 2.28 -5.70
C SER A 81 1.43 2.90 -6.94
N MET A 82 1.34 2.17 -8.04
CA MET A 82 0.62 2.60 -9.24
C MET A 82 -0.89 2.69 -9.01
N VAL A 83 -1.49 1.79 -8.22
CA VAL A 83 -2.88 1.97 -7.74
C VAL A 83 -2.97 3.19 -6.82
N GLY A 84 -2.01 3.32 -5.90
CA GLY A 84 -1.88 4.47 -5.01
C GLY A 84 -1.86 5.82 -5.74
N LYS A 85 -1.17 5.92 -6.88
CA LYS A 85 -1.17 7.11 -7.76
C LYS A 85 -2.58 7.50 -8.18
N TYR A 86 -3.39 6.55 -8.66
CA TYR A 86 -4.78 6.84 -9.03
C TYR A 86 -5.59 7.34 -7.83
N LEU A 87 -5.40 6.75 -6.65
CA LEU A 87 -6.09 7.18 -5.43
C LEU A 87 -5.67 8.59 -5.00
N LEU A 88 -4.38 8.87 -4.95
CA LEU A 88 -3.85 10.17 -4.54
C LEU A 88 -4.25 11.28 -5.53
N GLU A 89 -4.31 10.98 -6.83
CA GLU A 89 -4.74 11.95 -7.84
C GLU A 89 -6.26 12.16 -7.85
N GLN A 90 -7.05 11.09 -7.80
CA GLN A 90 -8.52 11.19 -7.97
C GLN A 90 -9.27 11.46 -6.65
N VAL A 91 -8.70 11.08 -5.51
CA VAL A 91 -9.31 11.26 -4.19
C VAL A 91 -8.71 12.47 -3.48
N ALA A 92 -7.39 12.64 -3.49
CA ALA A 92 -6.73 13.76 -2.80
C ALA A 92 -6.44 14.97 -3.71
N GLY A 93 -6.52 14.81 -5.03
CA GLY A 93 -6.27 15.89 -5.99
C GLY A 93 -4.80 16.26 -6.10
N ILE A 94 -3.87 15.36 -5.78
CA ILE A 94 -2.43 15.66 -5.74
C ILE A 94 -1.71 14.92 -6.88
N PRO A 95 -1.04 15.64 -7.81
CA PRO A 95 -0.21 15.04 -8.84
C PRO A 95 0.80 14.06 -8.23
N THR A 96 0.84 12.84 -8.76
CA THR A 96 1.64 11.76 -8.18
C THR A 96 2.48 11.07 -9.25
N MET A 97 3.75 10.81 -8.97
CA MET A 97 4.62 10.01 -9.83
C MET A 97 5.11 8.78 -9.08
N VAL A 98 5.18 7.66 -9.81
CA VAL A 98 5.70 6.39 -9.28
C VAL A 98 6.88 5.98 -10.13
N GLN A 99 8.02 5.72 -9.49
CA GLN A 99 9.26 5.35 -10.16
C GLN A 99 9.79 4.05 -9.58
N TYR A 100 10.40 3.22 -10.44
CA TYR A 100 11.20 2.12 -9.95
C TYR A 100 12.35 2.67 -9.11
N ALA A 101 12.50 2.17 -7.89
CA ALA A 101 13.53 2.69 -6.98
C ALA A 101 14.95 2.50 -7.55
N SER A 102 15.17 1.40 -8.27
CA SER A 102 16.43 1.09 -8.95
C SER A 102 16.80 2.14 -9.99
N GLU A 103 15.84 2.71 -10.72
CA GLU A 103 16.09 3.78 -11.69
C GLU A 103 16.23 5.14 -10.99
N PHE A 104 15.36 5.40 -10.01
CA PHE A 104 15.31 6.67 -9.30
C PHE A 104 16.66 7.01 -8.66
N ARG A 105 17.33 6.04 -8.03
CA ARG A 105 18.63 6.25 -7.38
C ARG A 105 19.77 6.63 -8.33
N TYR A 106 19.61 6.43 -9.64
CA TYR A 106 20.61 6.83 -10.64
C TYR A 106 20.16 8.04 -11.46
N SER A 107 18.85 8.26 -11.60
CA SER A 107 18.27 9.37 -12.35
C SER A 107 17.06 9.94 -11.61
N PRO A 108 17.29 10.69 -10.52
CA PRO A 108 16.18 11.23 -9.75
C PRO A 108 15.49 12.37 -10.51
N ALA A 109 14.19 12.52 -10.26
CA ALA A 109 13.43 13.63 -10.80
C ALA A 109 13.98 14.99 -10.30
N PRO A 110 13.77 16.08 -11.09
CA PRO A 110 14.02 17.43 -10.63
C PRO A 110 13.28 17.72 -9.31
N MET A 111 13.90 18.49 -8.42
CA MET A 111 13.26 18.88 -7.17
C MET A 111 12.06 19.76 -7.45
N MET A 112 10.93 19.41 -6.83
CA MET A 112 9.71 20.21 -6.85
C MET A 112 9.39 20.71 -5.45
N ALA A 113 8.77 21.90 -5.40
CA ALA A 113 8.26 22.49 -4.17
C ALA A 113 7.21 21.57 -3.51
N ASN A 114 7.18 21.58 -2.18
CA ASN A 114 6.28 20.85 -1.30
C ASN A 114 6.05 19.38 -1.69
N THR A 115 7.13 18.69 -2.03
CA THR A 115 7.06 17.28 -2.46
C THR A 115 7.12 16.34 -1.26
N LEU A 116 6.11 15.48 -1.14
CA LEU A 116 6.14 14.31 -0.26
C LEU A 116 6.74 13.11 -1.01
N THR A 117 7.85 12.59 -0.50
CA THR A 117 8.48 11.37 -1.01
C THR A 117 8.01 10.15 -0.20
N ILE A 118 7.54 9.11 -0.88
CA ILE A 118 7.02 7.89 -0.24
C ILE A 118 7.86 6.69 -0.69
N GLY A 119 8.42 5.96 0.27
CA GLY A 119 9.05 4.66 0.02
C GLY A 119 8.12 3.51 0.37
N VAL A 120 7.91 2.57 -0.55
CA VAL A 120 7.05 1.40 -0.32
C VAL A 120 7.84 0.11 -0.39
N THR A 121 7.79 -0.68 0.67
CA THR A 121 8.40 -2.00 0.75
C THR A 121 7.76 -2.84 1.84
N GLN A 122 7.38 -4.08 1.52
CA GLN A 122 6.82 -5.00 2.51
C GLN A 122 7.80 -5.27 3.66
N SER A 123 9.06 -5.53 3.34
CA SER A 123 10.08 -5.92 4.32
C SER A 123 10.68 -4.72 5.05
N GLY A 124 10.61 -3.52 4.45
CA GLY A 124 11.36 -2.37 4.95
C GLY A 124 12.87 -2.47 4.71
N GLU A 125 13.33 -3.48 3.96
CA GLU A 125 14.75 -3.79 3.74
C GLU A 125 15.15 -3.79 2.25
N THR A 126 14.23 -3.42 1.34
CA THR A 126 14.53 -3.42 -0.11
C THR A 126 15.61 -2.40 -0.43
N ALA A 127 16.83 -2.87 -0.75
CA ALA A 127 18.03 -2.06 -0.88
C ALA A 127 17.88 -0.86 -1.83
N ASP A 128 17.28 -1.05 -3.02
CA ASP A 128 17.09 0.05 -3.96
C ASP A 128 16.08 1.10 -3.44
N THR A 129 15.01 0.68 -2.76
CA THR A 129 14.06 1.60 -2.12
C THR A 129 14.75 2.40 -1.03
N LEU A 130 15.53 1.76 -0.16
CA LEU A 130 16.27 2.44 0.89
C LEU A 130 17.31 3.41 0.31
N ALA A 131 18.08 2.98 -0.69
CA ALA A 131 19.07 3.82 -1.35
C ALA A 131 18.44 5.04 -2.05
N ALA A 132 17.29 4.85 -2.70
CA ALA A 132 16.53 5.93 -3.33
C ALA A 132 16.07 6.99 -2.31
N LEU A 133 15.55 6.55 -1.16
CA LEU A 133 15.10 7.46 -0.10
C LEU A 133 16.26 8.17 0.58
N GLU A 134 17.35 7.44 0.88
CA GLU A 134 18.54 8.04 1.49
C GLU A 134 19.12 9.11 0.57
N MET A 135 19.27 8.81 -0.72
CA MET A 135 19.72 9.79 -1.71
C MET A 135 18.79 11.01 -1.75
N GLU A 136 17.48 10.84 -1.78
CA GLU A 136 16.53 11.97 -1.78
C GLU A 136 16.63 12.82 -0.50
N LYS A 137 16.79 12.16 0.66
CA LYS A 137 17.03 12.83 1.94
C LYS A 137 18.31 13.66 1.91
N GLN A 138 19.40 13.10 1.39
CA GLN A 138 20.68 13.81 1.24
C GLN A 138 20.58 15.00 0.29
N ARG A 139 19.88 14.84 -0.84
CA ARG A 139 19.65 15.93 -1.81
C ARG A 139 18.90 17.11 -1.18
N LYS A 140 17.97 16.84 -0.26
CA LYS A 140 17.17 17.86 0.42
C LYS A 140 17.73 18.31 1.76
N MET A 141 18.88 17.79 2.17
CA MET A 141 19.48 18.10 3.46
C MET A 141 19.84 19.59 3.56
N GLY A 142 19.35 20.25 4.62
CA GLY A 142 19.58 21.67 4.85
C GLY A 142 18.73 22.61 4.00
N LEU A 143 17.84 22.08 3.15
CA LEU A 143 16.86 22.90 2.43
C LEU A 143 15.66 23.20 3.34
N GLU A 144 15.16 24.43 3.24
CA GLU A 144 13.94 24.87 3.92
C GLU A 144 12.74 24.83 2.99
N SER A 145 11.56 25.10 3.54
CA SER A 145 10.31 25.22 2.77
C SER A 145 10.50 26.18 1.58
N PRO A 146 10.06 25.80 0.36
CA PRO A 146 9.22 24.64 0.07
C PRO A 146 9.99 23.37 -0.36
N TYR A 147 11.30 23.28 -0.18
CA TYR A 147 12.12 22.15 -0.64
C TYR A 147 12.61 21.22 0.48
N ASP A 148 12.05 21.39 1.68
CA ASP A 148 12.36 20.57 2.85
C ASP A 148 12.07 19.08 2.59
N ALA A 149 12.85 18.21 3.26
CA ALA A 149 12.68 16.77 3.16
C ALA A 149 11.40 16.32 3.87
N ARG A 150 10.43 15.80 3.12
CA ARG A 150 9.21 15.17 3.64
C ARG A 150 9.19 13.73 3.16
N ILE A 151 9.48 12.78 4.05
CA ILE A 151 9.63 11.37 3.68
C ILE A 151 8.70 10.50 4.54
N LEU A 152 7.91 9.67 3.86
CA LEU A 152 6.98 8.71 4.46
C LEU A 152 7.36 7.29 4.03
N GLY A 153 7.32 6.33 4.95
CA GLY A 153 7.42 4.91 4.63
C GLY A 153 6.06 4.22 4.60
N ILE A 154 5.87 3.24 3.72
CA ILE A 154 4.77 2.27 3.80
C ILE A 154 5.42 0.89 3.89
N THR A 155 5.24 0.22 5.03
CA THR A 155 5.90 -1.07 5.31
C THR A 155 5.08 -1.94 6.23
N ASN A 156 5.36 -3.24 6.20
CA ASN A 156 4.79 -4.20 7.13
C ASN A 156 5.71 -4.50 8.33
N ARG A 157 6.88 -3.85 8.38
CA ARG A 157 7.93 -4.06 9.38
C ARG A 157 8.23 -2.74 10.11
N PRO A 158 7.52 -2.41 11.20
CA PRO A 158 7.77 -1.20 11.98
C PRO A 158 9.16 -1.15 12.64
N GLU A 159 9.85 -2.29 12.71
CA GLU A 159 11.22 -2.47 13.21
C GLU A 159 12.31 -2.40 12.11
N SER A 160 11.93 -2.14 10.86
CA SER A 160 12.84 -2.19 9.71
C SER A 160 13.75 -0.98 9.59
N THR A 161 14.79 -1.12 8.76
CA THR A 161 15.67 -0.02 8.34
C THR A 161 14.88 1.16 7.80
N LEU A 162 13.87 0.92 6.93
CA LEU A 162 12.98 1.99 6.45
C LEU A 162 12.36 2.78 7.60
N ALA A 163 11.83 2.09 8.61
CA ALA A 163 11.16 2.72 9.75
C ALA A 163 12.10 3.59 10.59
N HIS A 164 13.40 3.30 10.58
CA HIS A 164 14.43 4.12 11.23
C HIS A 164 14.91 5.30 10.39
N MET A 165 14.72 5.26 9.06
CA MET A 165 15.21 6.30 8.14
C MET A 165 14.26 7.48 7.97
N VAL A 166 12.96 7.25 8.17
CA VAL A 166 11.88 8.21 7.89
C VAL A 166 11.19 8.68 9.17
N ASP A 167 10.60 9.87 9.15
CA ASP A 167 9.93 10.43 10.33
C ASP A 167 8.67 9.67 10.69
N ARG A 168 7.98 9.13 9.69
CA ARG A 168 6.77 8.34 9.89
C ARG A 168 6.60 7.20 8.90
N ILE A 169 5.95 6.15 9.37
CA ILE A 169 5.51 5.02 8.54
C ILE A 169 3.99 4.82 8.64
N ILE A 170 3.42 4.28 7.57
CA ILE A 170 2.14 3.56 7.56
C ILE A 170 2.47 2.08 7.71
N ASN A 171 2.04 1.47 8.83
CA ASN A 171 2.22 0.04 9.08
C ASN A 171 1.06 -0.74 8.45
N THR A 172 1.32 -1.57 7.45
CA THR A 172 0.25 -2.21 6.67
C THR A 172 -0.55 -3.28 7.42
N GLN A 173 -0.16 -3.69 8.63
CA GLN A 173 -0.89 -4.70 9.43
C GLN A 173 -1.12 -6.05 8.72
N ALA A 174 -0.30 -6.41 7.72
CA ALA A 174 -0.48 -7.64 6.95
C ALA A 174 -0.09 -8.90 7.73
N GLY A 175 0.56 -8.73 8.89
CA GLY A 175 1.17 -9.83 9.64
C GLY A 175 2.33 -10.46 8.88
N ILE A 176 2.86 -11.58 9.38
CA ILE A 176 4.01 -12.24 8.73
C ILE A 176 3.56 -12.84 7.39
N GLU A 177 4.25 -12.48 6.32
CA GLU A 177 4.14 -13.14 5.01
C GLU A 177 5.40 -13.98 4.79
N ILE A 178 5.21 -15.27 4.59
CA ILE A 178 6.23 -16.32 4.42
C ILE A 178 6.29 -16.74 2.95
N GLY A 179 5.17 -16.68 2.21
CA GLY A 179 5.15 -16.88 0.77
C GLY A 179 6.15 -15.98 0.06
N VAL A 180 6.85 -16.53 -0.94
CA VAL A 180 7.84 -15.78 -1.74
C VAL A 180 7.14 -14.71 -2.58
N ALA A 181 6.06 -15.09 -3.25
CA ALA A 181 5.23 -14.18 -4.01
C ALA A 181 4.28 -13.42 -3.05
N ALA A 182 4.37 -12.09 -3.06
CA ALA A 182 3.52 -11.22 -2.27
C ALA A 182 2.03 -11.43 -2.61
N THR A 183 1.18 -11.49 -1.58
CA THR A 183 -0.28 -11.63 -1.71
C THR A 183 -0.97 -10.65 -0.77
N LYS A 184 -1.12 -11.00 0.51
CA LYS A 184 -1.77 -10.14 1.51
C LYS A 184 -1.06 -8.82 1.73
N SER A 185 0.27 -8.77 1.56
CA SER A 185 1.02 -7.53 1.64
C SER A 185 0.67 -6.54 0.53
N PHE A 186 0.36 -7.02 -0.68
CA PHE A 186 -0.12 -6.16 -1.77
C PHE A 186 -1.45 -5.50 -1.39
N THR A 187 -2.45 -6.28 -0.97
CA THR A 187 -3.75 -5.73 -0.52
C THR A 187 -3.62 -4.78 0.66
N ALA A 188 -2.72 -5.08 1.60
CA ALA A 188 -2.47 -4.23 2.76
C ALA A 188 -1.83 -2.89 2.37
N GLN A 189 -0.92 -2.89 1.38
CA GLN A 189 -0.38 -1.66 0.80
C GLN A 189 -1.46 -0.84 0.08
N LEU A 190 -2.39 -1.49 -0.63
CA LEU A 190 -3.55 -0.80 -1.22
C LEU A 190 -4.39 -0.10 -0.14
N MET A 191 -4.68 -0.78 0.97
CA MET A 191 -5.38 -0.17 2.11
C MET A 191 -4.60 1.03 2.67
N GLY A 192 -3.29 0.92 2.82
CA GLY A 192 -2.42 2.03 3.22
C GLY A 192 -2.56 3.25 2.30
N PHE A 193 -2.63 3.05 0.99
CA PHE A 193 -2.87 4.13 0.03
C PHE A 193 -4.29 4.70 0.07
N TYR A 194 -5.31 3.88 0.28
CA TYR A 194 -6.68 4.37 0.48
C TYR A 194 -6.76 5.29 1.70
N PHE A 195 -6.17 4.87 2.83
CA PHE A 195 -6.14 5.68 4.05
C PHE A 195 -5.36 6.98 3.84
N LEU A 196 -4.18 6.91 3.20
CA LEU A 196 -3.40 8.12 2.92
C LEU A 196 -4.16 9.08 2.01
N ALA A 197 -4.81 8.58 0.97
CA ALA A 197 -5.58 9.41 0.05
C ALA A 197 -6.80 10.07 0.73
N LEU A 198 -7.53 9.33 1.57
CA LEU A 198 -8.64 9.88 2.36
C LEU A 198 -8.17 10.92 3.38
N GLU A 199 -7.06 10.66 4.06
CA GLU A 199 -6.46 11.58 5.03
C GLU A 199 -6.05 12.90 4.37
N LEU A 200 -5.35 12.83 3.23
CA LEU A 200 -4.94 14.01 2.47
C LEU A 200 -6.14 14.75 1.88
N ALA A 201 -7.14 14.02 1.36
CA ALA A 201 -8.37 14.61 0.84
C ALA A 201 -9.14 15.38 1.93
N TYR A 202 -9.24 14.81 3.13
CA TYR A 202 -9.86 15.44 4.29
C TYR A 202 -9.11 16.71 4.70
N ARG A 203 -7.78 16.60 4.95
CA ARG A 203 -6.96 17.74 5.39
C ARG A 203 -6.98 18.91 4.41
N ARG A 204 -7.01 18.61 3.11
CA ARG A 204 -7.07 19.62 2.03
C ARG A 204 -8.48 20.10 1.70
N LYS A 205 -9.51 19.50 2.30
CA LYS A 205 -10.93 19.73 1.97
C LYS A 205 -11.20 19.56 0.47
N HIS A 206 -10.50 18.63 -0.18
CA HIS A 206 -10.62 18.39 -1.62
C HIS A 206 -11.94 17.70 -1.99
N LEU A 207 -12.44 16.83 -1.11
CA LEU A 207 -13.72 16.17 -1.25
C LEU A 207 -14.71 16.66 -0.19
N ALA A 208 -15.99 16.70 -0.56
CA ALA A 208 -17.08 16.89 0.40
C ALA A 208 -17.11 15.72 1.40
N LEU A 209 -17.46 16.01 2.65
CA LEU A 209 -17.48 15.03 3.74
C LEU A 209 -18.43 13.85 3.44
N ASP A 210 -19.58 14.09 2.80
CA ASP A 210 -20.51 13.03 2.41
C ASP A 210 -19.88 12.05 1.41
N LYS A 211 -19.04 12.56 0.49
CA LYS A 211 -18.32 11.71 -0.46
C LYS A 211 -17.23 10.91 0.23
N LEU A 212 -16.51 11.48 1.20
CA LEU A 212 -15.58 10.74 2.05
C LEU A 212 -16.31 9.64 2.84
N GLU A 213 -17.46 9.95 3.43
CA GLU A 213 -18.28 8.96 4.15
C GLU A 213 -18.73 7.81 3.23
N GLY A 214 -19.12 8.11 1.99
CA GLY A 214 -19.45 7.09 0.99
C GLY A 214 -18.29 6.16 0.67
N LEU A 215 -17.07 6.70 0.49
CA LEU A 215 -15.87 5.89 0.28
C LEU A 215 -15.56 5.00 1.49
N ILE A 216 -15.67 5.55 2.70
CA ILE A 216 -15.46 4.80 3.95
C ILE A 216 -16.47 3.65 4.10
N LYS A 217 -17.74 3.88 3.76
CA LYS A 217 -18.76 2.83 3.74
C LYS A 217 -18.36 1.70 2.80
N GLY A 218 -17.92 2.03 1.58
CA GLY A 218 -17.38 1.04 0.65
C GLY A 218 -16.19 0.25 1.22
N LEU A 219 -15.23 0.93 1.86
CA LEU A 219 -14.08 0.28 2.49
C LEU A 219 -14.49 -0.74 3.56
N ARG A 220 -15.54 -0.44 4.35
CA ARG A 220 -16.06 -1.37 5.38
C ARG A 220 -16.68 -2.65 4.78
N GLU A 221 -17.12 -2.61 3.52
CA GLU A 221 -17.71 -3.76 2.84
C GLU A 221 -16.66 -4.70 2.23
N ILE A 222 -15.43 -4.20 1.98
CA ILE A 222 -14.37 -4.95 1.29
C ILE A 222 -14.07 -6.31 1.93
N PRO A 223 -13.92 -6.47 3.26
CA PRO A 223 -13.64 -7.78 3.85
C PRO A 223 -14.66 -8.86 3.45
N ALA A 224 -15.95 -8.54 3.54
CA ALA A 224 -17.02 -9.47 3.19
C ALA A 224 -17.06 -9.76 1.68
N GLN A 225 -16.72 -8.78 0.84
CA GLN A 225 -16.62 -8.97 -0.61
C GLN A 225 -15.45 -9.90 -0.98
N ILE A 226 -14.30 -9.78 -0.31
CA ILE A 226 -13.16 -10.69 -0.52
C ILE A 226 -13.55 -12.12 -0.10
N GLU A 227 -14.18 -12.29 1.06
CA GLU A 227 -14.66 -13.62 1.51
C GLU A 227 -15.60 -14.25 0.49
N LEU A 228 -16.55 -13.47 -0.03
CA LEU A 228 -17.49 -13.93 -1.03
C LEU A 228 -16.80 -14.37 -2.33
N ILE A 229 -15.75 -13.66 -2.75
CA ILE A 229 -14.95 -14.01 -3.94
C ILE A 229 -14.21 -15.32 -3.69
N LEU A 230 -13.53 -15.46 -2.55
CA LEU A 230 -12.80 -16.68 -2.19
C LEU A 230 -13.74 -17.89 -2.11
N GLU A 231 -14.90 -17.75 -1.47
CA GLU A 231 -15.88 -18.84 -1.34
C GLU A 231 -16.49 -19.26 -2.69
N LYS A 232 -16.82 -18.29 -3.56
CA LYS A 232 -17.59 -18.57 -4.78
C LYS A 232 -16.74 -18.89 -5.99
N GLN A 233 -15.55 -18.31 -6.10
CA GLN A 233 -14.74 -18.37 -7.32
C GLN A 233 -13.61 -19.39 -7.24
N GLU A 234 -13.24 -19.89 -6.05
CA GLU A 234 -12.13 -20.86 -5.90
C GLU A 234 -12.24 -22.02 -6.89
N LYS A 235 -13.37 -22.72 -6.88
CA LYS A 235 -13.57 -23.89 -7.75
C LYS A 235 -13.49 -23.55 -9.25
N GLN A 236 -14.07 -22.41 -9.64
CA GLN A 236 -14.04 -21.98 -11.05
C GLN A 236 -12.62 -21.60 -11.48
N ILE A 237 -11.85 -20.94 -10.60
CA ILE A 237 -10.45 -20.58 -10.86
C ILE A 237 -9.58 -21.84 -10.94
N GLU A 238 -9.81 -22.84 -10.08
CA GLU A 238 -9.12 -24.13 -10.13
C GLU A 238 -9.39 -24.87 -11.45
N GLU A 239 -10.67 -24.95 -11.86
CA GLU A 239 -11.07 -25.55 -13.14
C GLU A 239 -10.39 -24.84 -14.33
N LEU A 240 -10.41 -23.50 -14.36
CA LEU A 240 -9.72 -22.70 -15.38
C LEU A 240 -8.21 -22.93 -15.36
N ALA A 241 -7.58 -23.02 -14.19
CA ALA A 241 -6.14 -23.23 -14.09
C ALA A 241 -5.71 -24.56 -14.75
N HIS A 242 -6.55 -25.60 -14.68
CA HIS A 242 -6.29 -26.87 -15.37
C HIS A 242 -6.35 -26.75 -16.90
N GLU A 243 -7.20 -25.90 -17.46
CA GLU A 243 -7.27 -25.64 -18.90
C GLU A 243 -5.99 -24.96 -19.44
N PHE A 244 -5.28 -24.25 -18.56
CA PHE A 244 -4.08 -23.50 -18.92
C PHE A 244 -2.75 -24.23 -18.65
N GLY A 245 -2.77 -25.50 -18.23
CA GLY A 245 -1.57 -26.23 -17.79
C GLY A 245 -0.44 -26.29 -18.83
N ASP A 246 -0.76 -26.29 -20.13
CA ASP A 246 0.21 -26.33 -21.23
C ASP A 246 0.44 -24.96 -21.89
N THR A 247 -0.24 -23.89 -21.43
CA THR A 247 -0.17 -22.55 -22.03
C THR A 247 1.15 -21.88 -21.68
N GLN A 248 1.89 -21.42 -22.70
CA GLN A 248 3.21 -20.80 -22.53
C GLN A 248 3.15 -19.27 -22.42
N ASP A 249 2.14 -18.65 -23.04
CA ASP A 249 2.07 -17.20 -23.17
C ASP A 249 0.70 -16.68 -22.70
N PHE A 250 0.72 -15.64 -21.87
CA PHE A 250 -0.48 -14.96 -21.37
C PHE A 250 -0.40 -13.47 -21.63
N ILE A 251 -1.53 -12.87 -21.98
CA ILE A 251 -1.68 -11.42 -22.11
C ILE A 251 -2.67 -10.95 -21.05
N PHE A 252 -2.19 -10.11 -20.13
CA PHE A 252 -3.02 -9.47 -19.12
C PHE A 252 -3.38 -8.06 -19.57
N LEU A 253 -4.69 -7.74 -19.60
CA LEU A 253 -5.20 -6.46 -20.07
C LEU A 253 -5.92 -5.73 -18.93
N GLY A 254 -5.59 -4.46 -18.77
CA GLY A 254 -6.24 -3.58 -17.78
C GLY A 254 -6.17 -2.13 -18.21
N ARG A 255 -7.13 -1.31 -17.74
CA ARG A 255 -7.18 0.13 -17.99
C ARG A 255 -7.46 0.88 -16.70
N GLY A 256 -6.92 2.09 -16.58
CA GLY A 256 -7.13 2.96 -15.42
C GLY A 256 -6.60 2.28 -14.16
N ILE A 257 -7.38 2.29 -13.08
CA ILE A 257 -7.00 1.67 -11.80
C ILE A 257 -6.77 0.15 -11.90
N ASN A 258 -7.28 -0.50 -12.95
CA ASN A 258 -7.07 -1.94 -13.20
C ASN A 258 -5.81 -2.24 -14.02
N PHE A 259 -5.14 -1.24 -14.61
CA PHE A 259 -3.87 -1.47 -15.32
C PHE A 259 -2.80 -2.05 -14.39
N PRO A 260 -2.56 -1.51 -13.18
CA PRO A 260 -1.60 -2.11 -12.24
C PRO A 260 -2.03 -3.49 -11.72
N ILE A 261 -3.33 -3.78 -11.67
CA ILE A 261 -3.85 -5.10 -11.29
C ILE A 261 -3.50 -6.14 -12.35
N ALA A 262 -3.60 -5.79 -13.63
CA ALA A 262 -3.16 -6.65 -14.73
C ALA A 262 -1.64 -6.92 -14.67
N LEU A 263 -0.83 -5.91 -14.35
CA LEU A 263 0.61 -6.08 -14.12
C LEU A 263 0.91 -7.01 -12.95
N GLU A 264 0.18 -6.87 -11.84
CA GLU A 264 0.35 -7.73 -10.67
C GLU A 264 -0.03 -9.18 -10.99
N GLY A 265 -1.15 -9.41 -11.66
CA GLY A 265 -1.55 -10.75 -12.11
C GLY A 265 -0.51 -11.41 -13.01
N ALA A 266 0.03 -10.66 -13.98
CA ALA A 266 1.10 -11.14 -14.86
C ALA A 266 2.39 -11.46 -14.08
N LEU A 267 2.73 -10.63 -13.09
CA LEU A 267 3.89 -10.85 -12.22
C LEU A 267 3.71 -12.12 -11.38
N LYS A 268 2.53 -12.32 -10.75
CA LYS A 268 2.23 -13.51 -9.95
C LYS A 268 2.34 -14.78 -10.79
N LEU A 269 1.75 -14.80 -11.98
CA LEU A 269 1.82 -15.97 -12.86
C LEU A 269 3.29 -16.28 -13.18
N LYS A 270 4.05 -15.28 -13.65
CA LYS A 270 5.48 -15.43 -13.98
C LYS A 270 6.34 -15.92 -12.81
N GLU A 271 6.04 -15.50 -11.58
CA GLU A 271 6.82 -15.87 -10.39
C GLU A 271 6.59 -17.33 -9.94
N ILE A 272 5.42 -17.91 -10.22
CA ILE A 272 5.02 -19.18 -9.59
C ILE A 272 4.73 -20.30 -10.59
N SER A 273 4.37 -20.00 -11.84
CA SER A 273 4.10 -21.01 -12.87
C SER A 273 5.28 -21.22 -13.81
N TYR A 274 6.13 -20.20 -13.97
CA TYR A 274 7.08 -20.08 -15.08
C TYR A 274 6.38 -20.27 -16.44
#